data_AF-A0A1I8GBT4-F1
#
_entry.id   AF-A0A1I8GBT4-F1
#
_cell.length_a   1.000
_cell.length_b   1.000
_cell.length_c   1.000
_cell.angle_alpha   90.00
_cell.angle_beta   90.00
_cell.angle_gamma   90.00
#
_symmetry.space_group_name_H-M   'P 1'
#
loop_
_entity.id
_entity.type
_entity.pdbx_description
1 polymer ?
#
loop_
_entity_poly.entity_id
_entity_poly.type
_entity_poly.pdbx_seq_one_letter_code
_entity_poly.pdbx_strand_id
1 'polypeptide(L)'
;MSSFDSASGLVIFNVGGRRHQVFLQTLAPWPESLLCRLARGQLRSIADSDGAVCIDRDPDTFGLVLNFLRYRRSPLDIESVGSAKFHLLLEDSDFYCLPELRNCLLQLRETAESAETAKASSTEANISLESCADEQSSLITLDVGGTRYSTSLSTLTRYPDSMLGAMFSDRFRLNNPAAIDRDGNLFRHVLNFLRNGRLSLPDGFAEGEALLVEAEFYQIQPLVQQLRDWLGGYAASRAKGVYL
;
A
#
# COMPACT_ATOMS: atom_id res chain seq x y z
N MET A 1 0.28 -28.26 1.08
CA MET A 1 0.93 -28.59 -0.21
C MET A 1 1.89 -27.46 -0.53
N SER A 2 3.13 -27.78 -0.88
CA SER A 2 4.22 -26.80 -0.96
C SER A 2 3.91 -25.70 -1.98
N SER A 3 3.99 -24.44 -1.55
CA SER A 3 3.96 -23.23 -2.41
C SER A 3 5.16 -23.13 -3.37
N PHE A 4 5.92 -24.21 -3.49
CA PHE A 4 7.23 -24.27 -4.08
C PHE A 4 7.24 -25.39 -5.11
N ASP A 5 7.21 -25.00 -6.37
CA ASP A 5 7.63 -25.88 -7.45
C ASP A 5 9.14 -25.67 -7.63
N SER A 6 9.93 -26.47 -6.89
CA SER A 6 11.40 -26.43 -6.94
C SER A 6 11.97 -26.63 -8.35
N ALA A 7 11.19 -27.16 -9.29
CA ALA A 7 11.62 -27.42 -10.66
C ALA A 7 11.52 -26.18 -11.57
N SER A 8 10.54 -25.28 -11.34
CA SER A 8 10.33 -24.08 -12.18
C SER A 8 11.04 -22.83 -11.65
N GLY A 9 11.41 -22.82 -10.37
CA GLY A 9 11.97 -21.63 -9.72
C GLY A 9 10.99 -20.45 -9.70
N LEU A 10 9.69 -20.72 -9.83
CA LEU A 10 8.61 -19.73 -9.82
C LEU A 10 8.00 -19.63 -8.42
N VAL A 11 7.70 -18.40 -8.00
CA VAL A 11 6.94 -18.12 -6.78
C VAL A 11 5.76 -17.22 -7.13
N ILE A 12 4.62 -17.49 -6.50
CA ILE A 12 3.40 -16.68 -6.65
C ILE A 12 3.20 -15.90 -5.36
N PHE A 13 3.11 -14.58 -5.47
CA PHE A 13 2.70 -13.70 -4.39
C PHE A 13 1.25 -13.27 -4.60
N ASN A 14 0.43 -13.34 -3.56
CA ASN A 14 -0.86 -12.69 -3.50
C ASN A 14 -0.71 -11.39 -2.72
N VAL A 15 -0.61 -10.27 -3.43
CA VAL A 15 -0.40 -8.94 -2.84
C VAL A 15 -1.70 -8.18 -2.85
N GLY A 16 -2.25 -7.89 -1.69
CA GLY A 16 -3.48 -7.09 -1.58
C GLY A 16 -4.72 -7.72 -2.25
N GLY A 17 -4.71 -9.01 -2.60
CA GLY A 17 -5.77 -9.70 -3.35
C GLY A 17 -5.44 -9.94 -4.83
N ARG A 18 -4.33 -9.39 -5.35
CA ARG A 18 -3.87 -9.60 -6.73
C ARG A 18 -2.69 -10.57 -6.75
N ARG A 19 -2.71 -11.52 -7.70
CA ARG A 19 -1.61 -12.47 -7.89
C ARG A 19 -0.52 -11.95 -8.80
N HIS A 20 0.71 -12.16 -8.39
CA HIS A 20 1.93 -11.81 -9.11
C HIS A 20 2.85 -13.02 -9.18
N GLN A 21 3.17 -13.43 -10.40
CA GLN A 21 4.13 -14.48 -10.66
C GLN A 21 5.54 -13.89 -10.80
N VAL A 22 6.50 -14.46 -10.07
CA VAL A 22 7.87 -13.95 -9.99
C VAL A 22 8.85 -15.11 -10.02
N PHE A 23 9.88 -15.00 -10.86
CA PHE A 23 10.97 -15.97 -10.88
C PHE A 23 11.93 -15.71 -9.71
N LEU A 24 12.43 -16.76 -9.08
CA LEU A 24 13.47 -16.67 -8.05
C LEU A 24 14.72 -15.95 -8.57
N GLN A 25 15.02 -16.07 -9.86
CA GLN A 25 16.13 -15.34 -10.48
C GLN A 25 15.95 -13.81 -10.42
N THR A 26 14.72 -13.30 -10.40
CA THR A 26 14.43 -11.88 -10.21
C THR A 26 14.77 -11.44 -8.77
N LEU A 27 14.57 -12.31 -7.78
CA LEU A 27 14.74 -12.00 -6.36
C LEU A 27 16.14 -12.33 -5.83
N ALA A 28 16.81 -13.32 -6.41
CA ALA A 28 18.11 -13.84 -5.97
C ALA A 28 19.22 -12.78 -5.79
N PRO A 29 19.30 -11.71 -6.61
CA PRO A 29 20.27 -10.63 -6.42
C PRO A 29 20.07 -9.82 -5.14
N TRP A 30 18.90 -9.95 -4.50
CA TRP A 30 18.47 -9.18 -3.34
C TRP A 30 18.23 -10.13 -2.15
N PRO A 31 19.25 -10.85 -1.65
CA PRO A 31 19.08 -11.94 -0.68
C PRO A 31 18.47 -11.49 0.65
N GLU A 32 18.72 -10.24 1.05
CA GLU A 32 18.19 -9.67 2.29
C GLU A 32 16.78 -9.08 2.14
N SER A 33 16.27 -8.96 0.91
CA SER A 33 14.91 -8.47 0.70
C SER A 33 13.87 -9.41 1.30
N LEU A 34 12.78 -8.83 1.82
CA LEU A 34 11.67 -9.59 2.36
C LEU A 34 11.16 -10.62 1.35
N LEU A 35 11.03 -10.21 0.08
CA LEU A 35 10.52 -11.07 -1.00
C LEU A 35 11.42 -12.27 -1.27
N CYS A 36 12.75 -12.10 -1.30
CA CYS A 36 13.68 -13.20 -1.50
C CYS A 36 13.65 -14.19 -0.32
N ARG A 37 13.59 -13.67 0.90
CA ARG A 37 13.52 -14.49 2.12
C ARG A 37 12.20 -15.26 2.22
N LEU A 38 11.07 -14.61 1.89
CA LEU A 38 9.76 -15.27 1.79
C LEU A 38 9.77 -16.35 0.72
N ALA A 39 10.26 -16.01 -0.48
CA ALA A 39 10.35 -16.95 -1.59
C ALA A 39 11.20 -18.18 -1.23
N ARG A 40 12.31 -18.01 -0.52
CA ARG A 40 13.17 -19.14 -0.10
C ARG A 40 12.65 -19.90 1.14
N GLY A 41 11.48 -19.55 1.67
CA GLY A 41 10.95 -20.15 2.89
C GLY A 41 11.77 -19.84 4.15
N GLN A 42 12.60 -18.79 4.11
CA GLN A 42 13.43 -18.35 5.23
C GLN A 42 12.63 -17.52 6.25
N LEU A 43 11.43 -17.09 5.87
CA LEU A 43 10.47 -16.39 6.72
C LEU A 43 9.14 -17.16 6.72
N ARG A 44 8.49 -17.19 7.88
CA ARG A 44 7.12 -17.69 7.97
C ARG A 44 6.20 -16.77 7.18
N SER A 45 5.26 -17.37 6.46
CA SER A 45 4.26 -16.63 5.69
C SER A 45 2.95 -17.36 5.68
N ILE A 46 1.87 -16.60 5.48
CA ILE A 46 0.55 -17.14 5.24
C ILE A 46 0.42 -17.36 3.73
N ALA A 47 -0.15 -18.50 3.34
CA ALA A 47 -0.49 -18.79 1.96
C ALA A 47 -2.01 -18.72 1.76
N ASP A 48 -2.46 -18.31 0.57
CA ASP A 48 -3.87 -18.40 0.21
C ASP A 48 -4.28 -19.85 -0.09
N SER A 49 -5.54 -20.07 -0.44
CA SER A 49 -6.08 -21.40 -0.73
C SER A 49 -5.35 -22.13 -1.85
N ASP A 50 -4.67 -21.41 -2.74
CA ASP A 50 -3.96 -21.97 -3.88
C ASP A 50 -2.44 -21.99 -3.65
N GLY A 51 -2.00 -21.69 -2.41
CA GLY A 51 -0.60 -21.77 -2.02
C GLY A 51 0.23 -20.54 -2.36
N ALA A 52 -0.36 -19.42 -2.80
CA ALA A 52 0.39 -18.20 -3.06
C ALA A 52 0.78 -17.49 -1.75
N VAL A 53 2.02 -17.02 -1.65
CA VAL A 53 2.54 -16.28 -0.48
C VAL A 53 1.83 -14.95 -0.37
N CYS A 54 1.10 -14.72 0.70
CA CYS A 54 0.27 -13.53 0.85
C CYS A 54 1.03 -12.36 1.47
N ILE A 55 0.78 -11.17 0.95
CA ILE A 55 1.39 -9.91 1.39
C ILE A 55 0.29 -8.84 1.48
N ASP A 56 0.13 -8.25 2.66
CA ASP A 56 -0.84 -7.18 2.88
C ASP A 56 -0.28 -5.81 2.48
N ARG A 57 -0.06 -5.60 1.18
CA ARG A 57 0.36 -4.32 0.59
C ARG A 57 -0.48 -3.99 -0.64
N ASP A 58 -0.31 -2.79 -1.18
CA ASP A 58 -1.00 -2.35 -2.40
C ASP A 58 -0.39 -3.07 -3.64
N PRO A 59 -1.23 -3.69 -4.48
CA PRO A 59 -0.73 -4.43 -5.65
C PRO A 59 -0.23 -3.56 -6.79
N ASP A 60 -0.62 -2.28 -6.86
CA ASP A 60 -0.14 -1.37 -7.89
C ASP A 60 1.29 -0.90 -7.58
N THR A 61 1.58 -0.56 -6.32
CA THR A 61 2.94 -0.20 -5.88
C THR A 61 3.88 -1.40 -5.91
N PHE A 62 3.38 -2.60 -5.59
CA PHE A 62 4.14 -3.84 -5.76
C PHE A 62 4.60 -4.06 -7.20
N GLY A 63 3.81 -3.67 -8.19
CA GLY A 63 4.22 -3.69 -9.59
C GLY A 63 5.47 -2.83 -9.87
N LEU A 64 5.56 -1.66 -9.25
CA LEU A 64 6.73 -0.78 -9.35
C LEU A 64 7.95 -1.39 -8.64
N VAL A 65 7.76 -2.00 -7.48
CA VAL A 65 8.81 -2.75 -6.78
C VAL A 65 9.36 -3.87 -7.67
N LEU A 66 8.48 -4.67 -8.30
CA LEU A 66 8.93 -5.72 -9.22
C LEU A 66 9.69 -5.16 -10.42
N ASN A 67 9.28 -4.02 -10.98
CA ASN A 67 10.00 -3.37 -12.06
C ASN A 67 11.42 -2.95 -11.61
N PHE A 68 11.56 -2.38 -10.42
CA PHE A 68 12.87 -2.07 -9.85
C PHE A 68 13.75 -3.32 -9.73
N LEU A 69 13.22 -4.41 -9.17
CA LEU A 69 13.98 -5.67 -8.99
C LEU A 69 14.41 -6.30 -10.32
N ARG A 70 13.56 -6.20 -11.37
CA ARG A 70 13.84 -6.74 -12.70
C ARG A 70 14.88 -5.92 -13.46
N TYR A 71 14.73 -4.60 -13.48
CA TYR A 71 15.56 -3.73 -14.31
C TYR A 71 16.81 -3.23 -13.59
N ARG A 72 16.87 -3.34 -12.25
CA ARG A 72 17.94 -2.81 -11.40
C ARG A 72 18.24 -1.34 -11.66
N ARG A 73 17.21 -0.58 -12.02
CA ARG A 73 17.24 0.86 -12.26
C ARG A 73 16.07 1.47 -11.51
N SER A 74 16.19 2.76 -11.23
CA SER A 74 15.06 3.62 -10.86
C SER A 74 13.85 3.22 -11.72
N PRO A 75 12.71 2.84 -11.11
CA PRO A 75 11.55 2.38 -11.84
C PRO A 75 11.00 3.55 -12.64
N LEU A 76 11.49 3.71 -13.88
CA LEU A 76 10.94 4.53 -14.98
C LEU A 76 10.62 5.97 -14.57
N ASP A 77 11.41 6.96 -15.00
CA ASP A 77 11.13 8.41 -14.86
C ASP A 77 10.16 8.72 -13.74
N ILE A 78 10.64 8.72 -12.50
CA ILE A 78 9.81 8.90 -11.30
C ILE A 78 9.04 10.23 -11.33
N GLU A 79 9.42 11.17 -12.20
CA GLU A 79 8.59 12.32 -12.59
C GLU A 79 7.17 11.93 -13.07
N SER A 80 7.00 10.73 -13.64
CA SER A 80 5.70 10.16 -14.05
C SER A 80 4.97 9.41 -12.94
N VAL A 81 5.64 9.10 -11.83
CA VAL A 81 5.04 8.43 -10.67
C VAL A 81 4.43 9.51 -9.80
N GLY A 82 3.13 9.77 -10.01
CA GLY A 82 2.39 10.77 -9.24
C GLY A 82 2.58 10.65 -7.72
N SER A 83 2.48 11.78 -7.03
CA SER A 83 2.93 11.98 -5.63
C SER A 83 2.47 10.89 -4.65
N ALA A 84 1.22 10.44 -4.76
CA ALA A 84 0.72 9.36 -3.91
C ALA A 84 1.45 8.04 -4.11
N LYS A 85 1.67 7.63 -5.36
CA LYS A 85 2.40 6.39 -5.63
C LYS A 85 3.84 6.49 -5.15
N PHE A 86 4.45 7.68 -5.21
CA PHE A 86 5.78 7.90 -4.65
C PHE A 86 5.82 7.64 -3.14
N HIS A 87 4.91 8.24 -2.38
CA HIS A 87 4.87 8.04 -0.92
C HIS A 87 4.59 6.59 -0.52
N LEU A 88 3.65 5.92 -1.20
CA LEU A 88 3.38 4.50 -0.95
C LEU A 88 4.58 3.63 -1.33
N LEU A 89 5.26 3.95 -2.43
CA LEU A 89 6.44 3.21 -2.88
C LEU A 89 7.64 3.40 -1.93
N LEU A 90 7.78 4.58 -1.33
CA LEU A 90 8.79 4.84 -0.31
C LEU A 90 8.55 3.97 0.93
N GLU A 91 7.31 3.89 1.42
CA GLU A 91 6.96 2.98 2.53
C GLU A 91 7.15 1.51 2.15
N ASP A 92 6.77 1.13 0.93
CA ASP A 92 6.98 -0.23 0.41
C ASP A 92 8.48 -0.56 0.34
N SER A 93 9.34 0.40 0.00
CA SER A 93 10.79 0.17 -0.04
C SER A 93 11.35 -0.20 1.34
N ASP A 94 10.81 0.39 2.40
CA ASP A 94 11.13 0.03 3.79
C ASP A 94 10.55 -1.34 4.14
N PHE A 95 9.27 -1.56 3.84
CA PHE A 95 8.57 -2.82 4.13
C PHE A 95 9.23 -4.04 3.46
N TYR A 96 9.61 -3.92 2.18
CA TYR A 96 10.26 -5.00 1.44
C TYR A 96 11.77 -5.14 1.72
N CYS A 97 12.33 -4.27 2.57
CA CYS A 97 13.75 -4.20 2.90
C CYS A 97 14.61 -3.98 1.63
N LEU A 98 14.32 -2.92 0.88
CA LEU A 98 14.99 -2.54 -0.36
C LEU A 98 15.67 -1.16 -0.21
N PRO A 99 16.81 -1.07 0.50
CA PRO A 99 17.47 0.20 0.79
C PRO A 99 17.94 0.95 -0.46
N GLU A 100 18.31 0.24 -1.53
CA GLU A 100 18.69 0.85 -2.80
C GLU A 100 17.51 1.57 -3.46
N LEU A 101 16.31 0.95 -3.47
CA LEU A 101 15.11 1.60 -3.97
C LEU A 101 14.77 2.82 -3.13
N ARG A 102 14.84 2.69 -1.80
CA ARG A 102 14.59 3.79 -0.87
C ARG A 102 15.51 4.98 -1.13
N ASN A 103 16.80 4.72 -1.26
CA ASN A 103 17.81 5.75 -1.51
C ASN A 103 17.59 6.43 -2.87
N CYS A 104 17.24 5.66 -3.91
CA CYS A 104 16.88 6.24 -5.21
C CYS A 104 15.67 7.18 -5.09
N LEU A 105 14.61 6.78 -4.37
CA LEU A 105 13.42 7.62 -4.18
C LEU A 105 13.77 8.92 -3.44
N LEU A 106 14.55 8.84 -2.36
CA LEU A 106 14.97 10.02 -1.61
C LEU A 106 15.83 10.98 -2.43
N GLN A 107 16.78 10.45 -3.21
CA GLN A 107 17.58 11.27 -4.13
C GLN A 107 16.71 11.97 -5.17
N LEU A 108 15.68 11.30 -5.68
CA LEU A 108 14.78 11.88 -6.65
C LEU A 108 13.92 13.00 -6.05
N ARG A 109 13.45 12.82 -4.82
CA ARG A 109 12.81 13.88 -4.04
C ARG A 109 13.74 15.08 -3.89
N GLU A 110 15.00 14.86 -3.50
CA GLU A 110 15.99 15.95 -3.38
C GLU A 110 16.28 16.65 -4.71
N THR A 111 16.31 15.93 -5.84
CA THR A 111 16.51 16.55 -7.16
C THR A 111 15.30 17.35 -7.64
N ALA A 112 14.08 16.87 -7.37
CA ALA A 112 12.84 17.59 -7.67
C ALA A 112 12.72 18.83 -6.79
N GLU A 113 12.97 18.69 -5.49
CA GLU A 113 13.03 19.80 -4.54
C GLU A 113 14.15 20.77 -4.89
N SER A 114 15.32 20.33 -5.37
CA SER A 114 16.40 21.24 -5.79
C SER A 114 16.07 21.99 -7.08
N ALA A 115 15.25 21.41 -7.96
CA ALA A 115 14.69 22.10 -9.12
C ALA A 115 13.60 23.12 -8.72
N GLU A 116 12.89 22.85 -7.62
CA GLU A 116 11.79 23.68 -7.10
C GLU A 116 12.22 24.71 -6.03
N THR A 117 13.35 24.51 -5.34
CA THR A 117 13.89 25.36 -4.25
C THR A 117 14.63 26.61 -4.78
N ALA A 118 14.38 26.97 -6.04
CA ALA A 118 14.28 28.39 -6.42
C ALA A 118 13.03 29.07 -5.81
N LYS A 119 12.15 28.34 -5.09
CA LYS A 119 10.97 28.88 -4.42
C LYS A 119 10.51 28.03 -3.20
N ALA A 120 11.20 28.25 -2.08
CA ALA A 120 10.70 28.15 -0.69
C ALA A 120 10.40 26.78 -0.03
N SER A 121 11.43 26.24 0.64
CA SER A 121 11.54 25.92 2.09
C SER A 121 10.42 25.17 2.84
N SER A 122 10.54 23.83 2.83
CA SER A 122 10.66 22.87 3.96
C SER A 122 9.80 22.95 5.24
N THR A 123 9.26 21.78 5.66
CA THR A 123 9.63 21.05 6.90
C THR A 123 8.94 19.66 6.94
N GLU A 124 9.70 18.58 7.14
CA GLU A 124 9.23 17.20 7.42
C GLU A 124 9.45 16.81 8.88
N ALA A 125 8.53 16.02 9.45
CA ALA A 125 8.63 15.46 10.80
C ALA A 125 8.90 13.94 10.75
N ASN A 126 9.91 13.52 11.51
CA ASN A 126 10.32 12.13 11.78
C ASN A 126 9.24 11.36 12.55
N ILE A 127 8.99 10.11 12.16
CA ILE A 127 8.44 9.09 13.06
C ILE A 127 9.27 7.80 12.93
N SER A 128 9.72 7.33 14.08
CA SER A 128 10.61 6.20 14.30
C SER A 128 9.93 4.85 14.03
N LEU A 129 10.72 3.92 13.51
CA LEU A 129 10.37 2.54 13.21
C LEU A 129 10.23 1.72 14.50
N GLU A 130 9.00 1.31 14.83
CA GLU A 130 8.77 0.17 15.71
C GLU A 130 8.66 -1.11 14.87
N SER A 131 9.54 -2.06 15.19
CA SER A 131 9.56 -3.42 14.69
C SER A 131 8.38 -4.23 15.22
N CYS A 132 7.60 -4.90 14.37
CA CYS A 132 6.73 -6.01 14.80
C CYS A 132 6.73 -7.11 13.73
N ALA A 133 7.69 -8.03 13.83
CA ALA A 133 7.71 -9.29 13.09
C ALA A 133 6.78 -10.36 13.70
N ASP A 134 5.98 -10.02 14.71
CA ASP A 134 5.00 -10.89 15.33
C ASP A 134 3.67 -10.12 15.40
N GLU A 135 2.67 -10.56 14.62
CA GLU A 135 1.22 -10.22 14.60
C GLU A 135 0.67 -10.24 13.15
N GLN A 136 1.08 -11.22 12.33
CA GLN A 136 0.33 -11.59 11.12
C GLN A 136 -0.92 -12.36 11.54
N SER A 137 -1.83 -11.66 12.20
CA SER A 137 -3.18 -12.12 12.50
C SER A 137 -3.89 -12.35 11.17
N SER A 138 -4.29 -13.61 10.95
CA SER A 138 -5.13 -14.14 9.86
C SER A 138 -5.43 -13.16 8.72
N LEU A 139 -4.87 -13.41 7.53
CA LEU A 139 -5.29 -12.70 6.33
C LEU A 139 -6.78 -12.98 6.04
N ILE A 140 -7.47 -11.91 5.69
CA ILE A 140 -8.89 -11.90 5.36
C ILE A 140 -9.03 -11.43 3.93
N THR A 141 -9.90 -12.12 3.18
CA THR A 141 -10.33 -11.67 1.86
C THR A 141 -11.72 -11.04 2.00
N LEU A 142 -11.90 -9.88 1.38
CA LEU A 142 -13.18 -9.19 1.31
C LEU A 142 -13.47 -8.77 -0.14
N ASP A 143 -14.75 -8.72 -0.47
CA ASP A 143 -15.25 -8.26 -1.77
C ASP A 143 -15.93 -6.91 -1.56
N VAL A 144 -15.46 -5.86 -2.21
CA VAL A 144 -16.06 -4.53 -2.14
C VAL A 144 -16.53 -4.13 -3.54
N GLY A 145 -17.85 -4.19 -3.77
CA GLY A 145 -18.45 -3.85 -5.06
C GLY A 145 -17.96 -4.69 -6.24
N GLY A 146 -17.56 -5.95 -6.01
CA GLY A 146 -16.99 -6.85 -7.02
C GLY A 146 -15.45 -6.83 -7.07
N THR A 147 -14.80 -5.93 -6.34
CA THR A 147 -13.34 -5.87 -6.25
C THR A 147 -12.84 -6.62 -5.03
N ARG A 148 -12.04 -7.67 -5.26
CA ARG A 148 -11.43 -8.47 -4.19
C ARG A 148 -10.20 -7.82 -3.60
N TYR A 149 -10.21 -7.66 -2.28
CA TYR A 149 -9.09 -7.23 -1.48
C TYR A 149 -8.65 -8.35 -0.54
N SER A 150 -7.35 -8.43 -0.30
CA SER A 150 -6.77 -9.27 0.76
C SER A 150 -5.96 -8.40 1.69
N THR A 151 -6.23 -8.48 2.99
CA THR A 151 -5.55 -7.69 4.01
C THR A 151 -5.55 -8.40 5.36
N SER A 152 -4.71 -7.95 6.29
CA SER A 152 -4.61 -8.49 7.63
C SER A 152 -5.76 -8.00 8.51
N LEU A 153 -6.10 -8.79 9.53
CA LEU A 153 -7.06 -8.36 10.54
C LEU A 153 -6.61 -7.07 11.22
N SER A 154 -5.32 -6.97 11.57
CA SER A 154 -4.72 -5.79 12.18
C SER A 154 -4.90 -4.51 11.37
N THR A 155 -4.87 -4.60 10.03
CA THR A 155 -5.15 -3.45 9.16
C THR A 155 -6.61 -3.02 9.25
N LEU A 156 -7.57 -3.95 9.15
CA LEU A 156 -9.01 -3.64 9.26
C LEU A 156 -9.40 -3.14 10.65
N THR A 157 -8.69 -3.60 11.69
CA THR A 157 -8.94 -3.20 13.09
C THR A 157 -8.02 -2.07 13.57
N ARG A 158 -7.25 -1.41 12.70
CA ARG A 158 -6.37 -0.28 13.09
C ARG A 158 -7.15 0.82 13.80
N TYR A 159 -8.39 1.05 13.39
CA TYR A 159 -9.33 1.96 14.06
C TYR A 159 -10.51 1.14 14.61
N PRO A 160 -10.44 0.67 15.87
CA PRO A 160 -11.44 -0.24 16.45
C PRO A 160 -12.85 0.36 16.56
N ASP A 161 -12.94 1.69 16.60
CA ASP A 161 -14.16 2.49 16.66
C ASP A 161 -14.81 2.72 15.28
N SER A 162 -14.15 2.33 14.20
CA SER A 162 -14.71 2.36 12.84
C SER A 162 -15.66 1.20 12.58
N MET A 163 -16.46 1.30 11.52
CA MET A 163 -17.33 0.21 11.06
C MET A 163 -16.52 -1.05 10.77
N LEU A 164 -15.38 -0.92 10.08
CA LEU A 164 -14.50 -2.05 9.76
C LEU A 164 -13.88 -2.65 11.03
N GLY A 165 -13.44 -1.80 11.96
CA GLY A 165 -12.94 -2.23 13.26
C GLY A 165 -13.98 -3.05 14.04
N ALA A 166 -15.22 -2.58 14.07
CA ALA A 166 -16.33 -3.29 14.70
C ALA A 166 -16.66 -4.62 13.98
N MET A 167 -16.78 -4.58 12.65
CA MET A 167 -17.13 -5.73 11.80
C MET A 167 -16.13 -6.87 11.89
N PHE A 168 -14.84 -6.56 12.01
CA PHE A 168 -13.79 -7.57 11.98
C PHE A 168 -13.18 -7.85 13.36
N SER A 169 -13.58 -7.12 14.41
CA SER A 169 -13.24 -7.48 15.79
C SER A 169 -13.69 -8.91 16.15
N ASP A 170 -13.04 -9.56 17.12
CA ASP A 170 -13.31 -10.94 17.57
C ASP A 170 -14.78 -11.26 17.90
N ARG A 171 -15.64 -10.23 17.99
CA ARG A 171 -17.08 -10.35 18.24
C ARG A 171 -17.90 -10.71 17.01
N PHE A 172 -17.37 -10.49 15.80
CA PHE A 172 -18.08 -10.70 14.54
C PHE A 172 -17.21 -11.45 13.54
N ARG A 173 -16.95 -12.74 13.80
CA ARG A 173 -16.37 -13.62 12.76
C ARG A 173 -17.42 -13.87 11.67
N LEU A 174 -17.47 -12.97 10.69
CA LEU A 174 -18.24 -13.15 9.46
C LEU A 174 -17.66 -14.31 8.65
N ASN A 175 -18.54 -15.02 7.95
CA ASN A 175 -18.14 -16.05 6.99
C ASN A 175 -17.35 -15.38 5.84
N ASN A 176 -16.11 -15.83 5.63
CA ASN A 176 -15.21 -15.36 4.58
C ASN A 176 -15.69 -15.84 3.20
N PRO A 177 -15.74 -15.00 2.15
CA PRO A 177 -15.37 -13.57 2.10
C PRO A 177 -16.52 -12.63 2.47
N ALA A 178 -16.21 -11.63 3.30
CA ALA A 178 -17.14 -10.56 3.64
C ALA A 178 -17.37 -9.69 2.41
N ALA A 179 -18.62 -9.62 1.93
CA ALA A 179 -19.02 -8.77 0.83
C ALA A 179 -19.56 -7.43 1.35
N ILE A 180 -19.08 -6.32 0.80
CA ILE A 180 -19.49 -4.96 1.11
C ILE A 180 -20.00 -4.33 -0.20
N ASP A 181 -21.25 -3.90 -0.21
CA ASP A 181 -21.89 -3.27 -1.37
C ASP A 181 -21.54 -1.78 -1.45
N ARG A 182 -20.28 -1.49 -1.80
CA ARG A 182 -19.68 -0.15 -1.90
C ARG A 182 -18.71 -0.05 -3.08
N ASP A 183 -18.19 1.14 -3.34
CA ASP A 183 -17.23 1.35 -4.43
C ASP A 183 -15.86 0.72 -4.12
N GLY A 184 -15.53 -0.35 -4.83
CA GLY A 184 -14.26 -1.03 -4.68
C GLY A 184 -13.05 -0.16 -5.04
N ASN A 185 -13.13 0.67 -6.08
CA ASN A 185 -11.99 1.48 -6.52
C ASN A 185 -11.63 2.53 -5.48
N LEU A 186 -12.63 3.22 -4.92
CA LEU A 186 -12.43 4.16 -3.83
C LEU A 186 -11.96 3.48 -2.55
N PHE A 187 -12.44 2.26 -2.28
CA PHE A 187 -12.00 1.47 -1.13
C PHE A 187 -10.48 1.21 -1.13
N ARG A 188 -9.81 1.17 -2.28
CA ARG A 188 -8.35 1.08 -2.34
C ARG A 188 -7.67 2.21 -1.54
N HIS A 189 -8.18 3.44 -1.64
CA HIS A 189 -7.63 4.59 -0.92
C HIS A 189 -7.92 4.50 0.58
N VAL A 190 -9.09 4.01 0.96
CA VAL A 190 -9.43 3.68 2.35
C VAL A 190 -8.46 2.64 2.91
N LEU A 191 -8.21 1.56 2.17
CA LEU A 191 -7.34 0.49 2.62
C LEU A 191 -5.87 0.93 2.70
N ASN A 192 -5.42 1.78 1.78
CA ASN A 192 -4.07 2.36 1.84
C ASN A 192 -3.92 3.31 3.05
N PHE A 193 -4.96 4.06 3.39
CA PHE A 193 -4.99 4.81 4.64
C PHE A 193 -4.88 3.88 5.86
N LEU A 194 -5.64 2.77 5.89
CA LEU A 194 -5.57 1.79 6.98
C LEU A 194 -4.18 1.14 7.10
N ARG A 195 -3.48 0.90 5.99
CA ARG A 195 -2.12 0.32 6.00
C ARG A 195 -1.07 1.30 6.51
N ASN A 196 -1.16 2.56 6.09
CA ASN A 196 -0.05 3.50 6.23
C ASN A 196 -0.31 4.61 7.27
N GLY A 197 -1.56 4.83 7.66
CA GLY A 197 -1.96 5.79 8.69
C GLY A 197 -2.05 7.24 8.20
N ARG A 198 -1.89 7.45 6.89
CA ARG A 198 -1.93 8.79 6.26
C ARG A 198 -2.69 8.77 4.94
N LEU A 199 -3.33 9.88 4.63
CA LEU A 199 -4.02 10.08 3.35
C LEU A 199 -2.98 10.24 2.24
N SER A 200 -3.15 9.46 1.17
CA SER A 200 -2.29 9.50 -0.02
C SER A 200 -3.16 9.38 -1.26
N LEU A 201 -3.31 10.49 -1.99
CA LEU A 201 -4.17 10.61 -3.17
C LEU A 201 -3.39 11.02 -4.41
N PRO A 202 -3.68 10.45 -5.59
CA PRO A 202 -3.03 10.85 -6.84
C PRO A 202 -3.15 12.35 -7.10
N ASP A 203 -2.20 12.90 -7.85
CA ASP A 203 -2.29 14.29 -8.30
C ASP A 203 -3.55 14.50 -9.14
N GLY A 204 -4.25 15.60 -8.88
CA GLY A 204 -5.52 15.90 -9.56
C GLY A 204 -6.67 14.92 -9.26
N PHE A 205 -6.61 14.19 -8.14
CA PHE A 205 -7.68 13.26 -7.76
C PHE A 205 -9.06 13.93 -7.74
N ALA A 206 -9.92 13.57 -8.68
CA ALA A 206 -11.20 14.24 -8.90
C ALA A 206 -12.34 13.73 -8.00
N GLU A 207 -12.17 12.54 -7.42
CA GLU A 207 -13.22 11.81 -6.70
C GLU A 207 -13.15 12.02 -5.18
N GLY A 208 -12.55 13.13 -4.73
CA GLY A 208 -12.34 13.42 -3.30
C GLY A 208 -13.63 13.45 -2.47
N GLU A 209 -14.69 14.05 -3.00
CA GLU A 209 -16.02 14.07 -2.34
C GLU A 209 -16.63 12.67 -2.24
N ALA A 210 -16.50 11.86 -3.30
CA ALA A 210 -16.97 10.47 -3.28
C ALA A 210 -16.18 9.63 -2.27
N LEU A 211 -14.87 9.84 -2.19
CA LEU A 211 -14.02 9.18 -1.19
C LEU A 211 -14.36 9.61 0.24
N LEU A 212 -14.76 10.88 0.46
CA LEU A 212 -15.26 11.34 1.74
C LEU A 212 -16.54 10.58 2.16
N VAL A 213 -17.47 10.39 1.23
CA VAL A 213 -18.68 9.59 1.46
C VAL A 213 -18.33 8.16 1.85
N GLU A 214 -17.35 7.53 1.20
CA GLU A 214 -16.85 6.22 1.60
C GLU A 214 -16.22 6.25 3.01
N ALA A 215 -15.36 7.22 3.31
CA ALA A 215 -14.72 7.34 4.62
C ALA A 215 -15.74 7.51 5.76
N GLU A 216 -16.81 8.27 5.51
CA GLU A 216 -17.94 8.43 6.44
C GLU A 216 -18.74 7.14 6.59
N PHE A 217 -19.00 6.41 5.49
CA PHE A 217 -19.65 5.10 5.53
C PHE A 217 -18.87 4.10 6.40
N TYR A 218 -17.55 4.00 6.20
CA TYR A 218 -16.69 3.12 7.01
C TYR A 218 -16.40 3.67 8.41
N GLN A 219 -16.85 4.89 8.72
CA GLN A 219 -16.69 5.55 10.02
C GLN A 219 -15.22 5.69 10.48
N ILE A 220 -14.31 5.95 9.53
CA ILE A 220 -12.89 6.13 9.84
C ILE A 220 -12.62 7.62 10.10
N GLN A 221 -12.86 8.07 11.33
CA GLN A 221 -12.82 9.50 11.68
C GLN A 221 -11.49 10.20 11.31
N PRO A 222 -10.31 9.59 11.52
CA PRO A 222 -9.05 10.23 11.11
C PRO A 222 -8.94 10.45 9.59
N LEU A 223 -9.50 9.54 8.79
CA LEU A 223 -9.55 9.68 7.32
C LEU A 223 -10.54 10.77 6.91
N VAL A 224 -11.73 10.80 7.51
CA VAL A 224 -12.74 11.84 7.29
C VAL A 224 -12.16 13.22 7.54
N GLN A 225 -11.42 13.39 8.65
CA GLN A 225 -10.80 14.67 8.98
C GLN A 225 -9.76 15.08 7.94
N GLN A 226 -8.83 14.18 7.57
CA GLN A 226 -7.81 14.48 6.56
C GLN A 226 -8.40 14.79 5.18
N LEU A 227 -9.51 14.13 4.79
CA LEU A 227 -10.20 14.41 3.54
C LEU A 227 -10.89 15.78 3.54
N ARG A 228 -11.52 16.17 4.65
CA ARG A 228 -12.12 17.51 4.79
C ARG A 228 -11.08 18.61 4.71
N ASP A 229 -9.94 18.42 5.38
CA ASP A 229 -8.82 19.36 5.34
C ASP A 229 -8.24 19.46 3.92
N TRP A 230 -8.07 18.32 3.25
CA TRP A 230 -7.59 18.25 1.87
C TRP A 230 -8.56 18.93 0.89
N LEU A 231 -9.87 18.66 0.97
CA LEU A 231 -10.90 19.29 0.14
C LEU A 231 -10.99 20.80 0.37
N GLY A 232 -10.90 21.24 1.64
CA GLY A 232 -10.88 22.65 2.00
C GLY A 232 -9.66 23.39 1.41
N GLY A 233 -8.48 22.78 1.50
CA GLY A 233 -7.26 23.29 0.88
C GLY A 233 -7.33 23.32 -0.65
N TYR A 234 -7.92 22.28 -1.27
CA TYR A 234 -8.07 22.15 -2.71
C TYR A 234 -9.07 23.17 -3.30
N ALA A 235 -10.18 23.43 -2.59
CA ALA A 235 -11.13 24.47 -2.99
C ALA A 235 -10.48 25.87 -2.93
N ALA A 236 -9.63 26.12 -1.92
CA ALA A 236 -8.92 27.38 -1.77
C ALA A 236 -7.83 27.59 -2.84
N SER A 237 -7.14 26.54 -3.29
CA SER A 237 -6.15 26.62 -4.40
C SER A 237 -6.83 26.82 -5.75
N ARG A 238 -7.96 26.14 -6.00
CA ARG A 238 -8.76 26.28 -7.22
C ARG A 238 -9.38 27.68 -7.36
N ALA A 239 -9.82 28.29 -6.27
CA ALA A 239 -10.30 29.68 -6.25
C ALA A 239 -9.21 30.72 -6.52
N LYS A 240 -7.93 30.37 -6.32
CA LYS A 240 -6.77 31.25 -6.56
C LYS A 240 -6.10 31.03 -7.92
N GLY A 241 -6.57 30.09 -8.75
CA GLY A 241 -6.02 29.83 -10.08
C GLY A 241 -4.59 29.26 -10.09
N VAL A 242 -4.14 28.67 -8.98
CA VAL A 242 -2.83 28.03 -8.89
C VAL A 242 -3.04 26.53 -9.04
N TYR A 243 -2.68 25.98 -10.20
CA TYR A 243 -2.55 24.54 -10.37
C TYR A 243 -1.22 24.14 -9.71
N LEU A 244 -1.31 23.35 -8.62
CA LEU A 244 -0.18 22.60 -8.07
C LEU A 244 0.05 21.36 -8.94
#